data_AF-A0A7L1VVN6-F1
#
_entry.id   AF-A0A7L1VVN6-F1
#
_cell.length_a   1.000
_cell.length_b   1.000
_cell.length_c   1.000
_cell.angle_alpha   90.00
_cell.angle_beta   90.00
_cell.angle_gamma   90.00
#
_symmetry.space_group_name_H-M   'P 1'
#
loop_
_entity.id
_entity.type
_entity.pdbx_description
1 polymer ?
#
loop_
_entity_poly.entity_id
_entity_poly.type
_entity_poly.pdbx_seq_one_letter_code
_entity_poly.pdbx_strand_id
1 'polypeptide(L)'
;IDMYVEGMFDLNELLIMYVVQPADKKEQHFANMMDKTENRYFPAFEKVLKDHGKDFLVGNQLSRADVQLLEIILMAEEFKPDILAKFPLLQKFKVRTSNIPTIKKFLQPGSQRKHPVREEDVSKVMKIFY
;
A
#
# COMPACT_ATOMS: atom_id res chain seq x y z
N ILE A 1 -3.52 17.74 3.17
CA ILE A 1 -3.93 16.41 2.64
C ILE A 1 -3.02 16.05 1.48
N ASP A 2 -2.76 16.98 0.57
CA ASP A 2 -1.98 16.78 -0.67
C ASP A 2 -0.58 16.17 -0.46
N MET A 3 0.20 16.64 0.51
CA MET A 3 1.54 16.08 0.77
C MET A 3 1.53 14.58 1.18
N TYR A 4 0.50 14.11 1.88
CA TYR A 4 0.36 12.67 2.19
C TYR A 4 -0.06 11.87 0.98
N VAL A 5 -0.89 12.48 0.13
CA VAL A 5 -1.45 11.86 -1.07
C VAL A 5 -0.35 11.66 -2.11
N GLU A 6 0.52 12.65 -2.33
CA GLU A 6 1.67 12.54 -3.24
C GLU A 6 2.64 11.44 -2.80
N GLY A 7 3.01 11.39 -1.51
CA GLY A 7 3.88 10.34 -0.99
C GLY A 7 3.28 8.93 -1.10
N MET A 8 1.96 8.80 -0.94
CA MET A 8 1.26 7.53 -1.18
C MET A 8 1.27 7.14 -2.66
N PHE A 9 1.07 8.11 -3.56
CA PHE A 9 1.09 7.85 -5.01
C PHE A 9 2.45 7.35 -5.47
N ASP A 10 3.55 7.98 -5.04
CA ASP A 10 4.91 7.55 -5.38
C ASP A 10 5.16 6.09 -4.95
N LEU A 11 4.78 5.74 -3.72
CA LEU A 11 4.98 4.38 -3.22
C LEU A 11 4.07 3.38 -3.95
N ASN A 12 2.82 3.74 -4.19
CA ASN A 12 1.88 2.90 -4.91
C ASN A 12 2.36 2.61 -6.33
N GLU A 13 2.89 3.61 -7.03
CA GLU A 13 3.48 3.45 -8.35
C GLU A 13 4.66 2.47 -8.31
N LEU A 14 5.57 2.62 -7.35
CA LEU A 14 6.70 1.70 -7.18
C LEU A 14 6.24 0.25 -7.00
N LEU A 15 5.24 0.00 -6.17
CA LEU A 15 4.73 -1.35 -5.92
C LEU A 15 4.03 -1.94 -7.15
N ILE A 16 3.16 -1.17 -7.81
CA ILE A 16 2.41 -1.61 -9.01
C ILE A 16 3.36 -1.89 -10.17
N MET A 17 4.38 -1.05 -10.35
CA MET A 17 5.30 -1.15 -11.48
C MET A 17 6.29 -2.33 -11.37
N TYR A 18 6.33 -3.04 -10.24
CA TYR A 18 7.23 -4.19 -10.07
C TYR A 18 7.04 -5.27 -11.14
N VAL A 19 5.79 -5.63 -11.44
CA VAL A 19 5.48 -6.76 -12.34
C VAL A 19 5.82 -6.47 -13.79
N VAL A 20 5.86 -5.19 -14.18
CA VAL A 20 6.20 -4.75 -15.54
C VAL A 20 7.68 -4.45 -15.71
N GLN A 21 8.49 -4.55 -14.64
CA GLN A 21 9.92 -4.34 -14.76
C GLN A 21 10.56 -5.41 -15.66
N PRO A 22 11.51 -5.02 -16.53
CA PRO A 22 12.38 -5.96 -17.21
C PRO A 22 13.09 -6.90 -16.24
N ALA A 23 13.35 -8.14 -16.67
CA ALA A 23 13.94 -9.17 -15.81
C ALA A 23 15.28 -8.75 -15.19
N ASP A 24 16.12 -8.01 -15.94
CA ASP A 24 17.41 -7.48 -15.50
C ASP A 24 17.32 -6.34 -14.48
N LYS A 25 16.16 -5.69 -14.35
CA LYS A 25 15.92 -4.57 -13.42
C LYS A 25 15.03 -4.95 -12.23
N LYS A 26 14.40 -6.12 -12.27
CA LYS A 26 13.36 -6.53 -11.32
C LYS A 26 13.88 -6.61 -9.88
N GLU A 27 15.07 -7.16 -9.68
CA GLU A 27 15.71 -7.25 -8.36
C GLU A 27 16.08 -5.87 -7.79
N GLN A 28 16.71 -5.02 -8.60
CA GLN A 28 17.06 -3.65 -8.20
C GLN A 28 15.80 -2.84 -7.84
N HIS A 29 14.73 -2.97 -8.63
CA HIS A 29 13.47 -2.30 -8.36
C HIS A 29 12.83 -2.81 -7.07
N PHE A 30 12.85 -4.14 -6.84
CA PHE A 30 12.36 -4.75 -5.60
C PHE A 30 13.08 -4.19 -4.38
N ALA A 31 14.42 -4.17 -4.41
CA ALA A 31 15.22 -3.63 -3.32
C ALA A 31 14.89 -2.16 -3.03
N ASN A 32 14.81 -1.33 -4.08
CA ASN A 32 14.48 0.09 -3.96
C ASN A 32 13.06 0.33 -3.43
N MET A 33 12.05 -0.42 -3.89
CA MET A 33 10.68 -0.23 -3.41
C MET A 33 10.54 -0.67 -1.93
N MET A 34 11.21 -1.76 -1.53
CA MET A 34 11.18 -2.22 -0.14
C MET A 34 11.94 -1.26 0.78
N ASP A 35 13.12 -0.78 0.38
CA ASP A 35 13.86 0.23 1.13
C ASP A 35 13.02 1.49 1.35
N LYS A 36 12.42 2.03 0.28
CA LYS A 36 11.55 3.22 0.39
C LYS A 36 10.33 2.96 1.26
N THR A 37 9.70 1.79 1.17
CA THR A 37 8.59 1.40 2.03
C THR A 37 9.00 1.46 3.50
N GLU A 38 10.10 0.80 3.85
CA GLU A 38 10.56 0.60 5.21
C GLU A 38 11.27 1.80 5.84
N ASN A 39 11.89 2.65 5.04
CA ASN A 39 12.80 3.68 5.53
C ASN A 39 12.36 5.11 5.18
N ARG A 40 11.42 5.29 4.23
CA ARG A 40 10.87 6.61 3.88
C ARG A 40 9.40 6.75 4.22
N TYR A 41 8.55 5.84 3.73
CA TYR A 41 7.10 6.07 3.75
C TYR A 41 6.43 5.57 5.03
N PHE A 42 6.61 4.30 5.42
CA PHE A 42 5.98 3.78 6.63
C PHE A 42 6.43 4.51 7.91
N PRO A 43 7.71 4.90 8.08
CA PRO A 43 8.11 5.73 9.21
C PRO A 43 7.35 7.07 9.28
N ALA A 44 7.05 7.69 8.12
CA ALA A 44 6.31 8.94 8.09
C ALA A 44 4.87 8.77 8.58
N PHE A 45 4.16 7.73 8.14
CA PHE A 45 2.78 7.46 8.58
C PHE A 45 2.71 6.97 10.03
N GLU A 46 3.65 6.13 10.46
CA GLU A 46 3.78 5.74 11.86
C GLU A 46 3.97 6.98 12.76
N LYS A 47 4.83 7.92 12.34
CA LYS A 47 5.05 9.19 13.05
C LYS A 47 3.77 10.02 13.13
N VAL A 48 3.01 10.14 12.04
CA VAL A 48 1.74 10.88 12.04
C VAL A 48 0.76 10.31 13.07
N LEU A 49 0.54 8.99 13.04
CA LEU A 49 -0.33 8.31 14.00
C LEU A 49 0.14 8.51 15.43
N LYS A 50 1.46 8.50 15.65
CA LYS A 50 2.08 8.72 16.96
C LYS A 50 1.89 10.16 17.45
N ASP A 51 2.17 11.15 16.60
CA ASP A 51 2.19 12.57 16.96
C ASP A 51 0.83 13.06 17.42
N HIS A 52 -0.25 12.66 16.73
CA HIS A 52 -1.60 13.08 17.09
C HIS A 52 -2.34 12.07 17.97
N GLY A 53 -1.88 10.82 18.06
CA GLY A 53 -2.47 9.78 18.93
C GLY A 53 -3.92 9.41 18.60
N LYS A 54 -4.29 9.46 17.32
CA LYS A 54 -5.68 9.29 16.83
C LYS A 54 -5.79 8.06 15.94
N ASP A 55 -7.03 7.69 15.67
CA ASP A 55 -7.38 6.50 14.90
C ASP A 55 -7.30 6.69 13.38
N PHE A 56 -7.34 7.91 12.89
CA PHE A 56 -7.30 8.20 11.46
C PHE A 56 -6.25 9.27 11.18
N LEU A 57 -5.69 9.22 9.97
CA LEU A 57 -4.58 10.08 9.54
C LEU A 57 -4.95 11.58 9.58
N VAL A 58 -6.23 11.91 9.34
CA VAL A 58 -6.69 13.31 9.28
C VAL A 58 -8.05 13.45 9.97
N GLY A 59 -8.20 14.47 10.80
CA GLY A 59 -9.51 14.87 11.34
C GLY A 59 -10.18 13.89 12.31
N ASN A 60 -9.50 12.81 12.71
CA ASN A 60 -10.05 11.73 13.54
C ASN A 60 -11.31 11.05 12.94
N GLN A 61 -11.41 11.00 11.62
CA GLN A 61 -12.49 10.30 10.91
C GLN A 61 -11.93 9.64 9.66
N LEU A 62 -12.61 8.59 9.19
CA LEU A 62 -12.22 7.90 7.96
C LEU A 62 -12.17 8.90 6.80
N SER A 63 -11.03 8.91 6.12
CA SER A 63 -10.80 9.73 4.93
C SER A 63 -10.25 8.86 3.79
N ARG A 64 -10.17 9.45 2.60
CA ARG A 64 -9.54 8.81 1.44
C ARG A 64 -8.08 8.43 1.72
N ALA A 65 -7.36 9.22 2.52
CA ALA A 65 -5.97 8.92 2.88
C ALA A 65 -5.86 7.59 3.64
N ASP A 66 -6.81 7.30 4.52
CA ASP A 66 -6.81 6.05 5.28
C ASP A 66 -7.09 4.83 4.39
N VAL A 67 -8.01 4.97 3.43
CA VAL A 67 -8.31 3.92 2.45
C VAL A 67 -7.10 3.65 1.56
N GLN A 68 -6.45 4.70 1.06
CA GLN A 68 -5.26 4.57 0.21
C GLN A 68 -4.08 3.95 0.97
N LEU A 69 -3.84 4.36 2.22
CA LEU A 69 -2.79 3.76 3.03
C LEU A 69 -3.07 2.29 3.31
N LEU A 70 -4.33 1.91 3.58
CA LEU A 70 -4.70 0.51 3.77
C LEU A 70 -4.42 -0.32 2.51
N GLU A 71 -4.77 0.18 1.33
CA GLU A 71 -4.47 -0.49 0.05
C GLU A 71 -2.97 -0.74 -0.11
N ILE A 72 -2.14 0.29 0.11
CA ILE A 72 -0.68 0.19 0.02
C ILE A 72 -0.12 -0.81 1.03
N ILE A 73 -0.60 -0.80 2.28
CA ILE A 73 -0.19 -1.75 3.31
C ILE A 73 -0.46 -3.19 2.86
N LEU A 74 -1.68 -3.46 2.38
CA LEU A 74 -2.06 -4.80 1.93
C LEU A 74 -1.21 -5.26 0.74
N MET A 75 -0.90 -4.35 -0.19
CA MET A 75 -0.02 -4.64 -1.33
C MET A 75 1.43 -4.89 -0.89
N ALA A 76 1.97 -4.10 0.04
CA ALA A 76 3.33 -4.29 0.55
C ALA A 76 3.49 -5.65 1.27
N GLU A 77 2.47 -6.09 2.01
CA GLU A 77 2.47 -7.40 2.67
C GLU A 77 2.42 -8.58 1.69
N GLU A 78 1.86 -8.40 0.49
CA GLU A 78 1.92 -9.42 -0.57
C GLU A 78 3.37 -9.63 -1.06
N PHE A 79 4.24 -8.62 -0.95
CA PHE A 79 5.68 -8.72 -1.27
C PHE A 79 6.55 -9.16 -0.08
N LYS A 80 6.25 -8.65 1.12
CA LYS A 80 6.99 -8.94 2.36
C LYS A 80 6.02 -9.03 3.53
N PRO A 81 5.61 -10.24 3.96
CA PRO A 81 4.54 -10.42 4.96
C PRO A 81 4.80 -9.77 6.32
N ASP A 82 6.06 -9.60 6.70
CA ASP A 82 6.49 -9.00 7.97
C ASP A 82 6.88 -7.52 7.85
N ILE A 83 6.56 -6.85 6.73
CA ILE A 83 6.93 -5.45 6.46
C ILE A 83 6.48 -4.47 7.56
N LEU A 84 5.41 -4.81 8.31
CA LEU A 84 4.90 -3.99 9.41
C LEU A 84 5.53 -4.30 10.77
N ALA A 85 6.47 -5.25 10.89
CA ALA A 85 6.98 -5.73 12.18
C ALA A 85 7.50 -4.60 13.10
N LYS A 86 8.12 -3.57 12.51
CA LYS A 86 8.66 -2.40 13.22
C LYS A 86 7.68 -1.22 13.36
N PHE A 87 6.42 -1.39 12.94
CA PHE A 87 5.41 -0.33 12.86
C PHE A 87 4.10 -0.69 13.58
N PRO A 88 4.11 -0.73 14.93
CA PRO A 88 2.96 -1.19 15.72
C PRO A 88 1.69 -0.34 15.55
N LEU A 89 1.80 0.97 15.28
CA LEU A 89 0.62 1.80 15.03
C LEU A 89 0.02 1.52 13.65
N LEU A 90 0.84 1.30 12.62
CA LEU A 90 0.37 0.85 11.31
C LEU A 90 -0.30 -0.53 11.36
N GLN A 91 0.18 -1.45 12.20
CA GLN A 91 -0.51 -2.73 12.44
C GLN A 91 -1.91 -2.53 13.01
N LYS A 92 -2.03 -1.71 14.07
CA LYS A 92 -3.33 -1.37 14.67
C LYS A 92 -4.25 -0.65 13.69
N PHE A 93 -3.69 0.28 12.92
CA PHE A 93 -4.38 0.99 11.86
C PHE A 93 -4.96 0.02 10.82
N LYS A 94 -4.15 -0.89 10.27
CA LYS A 94 -4.59 -1.92 9.33
C LYS A 94 -5.78 -2.72 9.89
N VAL A 95 -5.67 -3.21 11.12
CA VAL A 95 -6.73 -4.02 11.76
C VAL A 95 -8.02 -3.21 11.92
N ARG A 96 -7.94 -1.98 12.42
CA ARG A 96 -9.11 -1.11 12.60
C ARG A 96 -9.77 -0.80 11.27
N THR A 97 -9.00 -0.32 10.29
CA THR A 97 -9.53 0.11 8.98
C THR A 97 -10.10 -1.07 8.19
N SER A 98 -9.45 -2.25 8.25
CA SER A 98 -9.95 -3.48 7.60
C SER A 98 -11.27 -3.98 8.20
N ASN A 99 -11.59 -3.63 9.45
CA ASN A 99 -12.83 -4.05 10.12
C ASN A 99 -14.02 -3.11 9.90
N ILE A 100 -13.83 -1.97 9.22
CA ILE A 100 -14.94 -1.09 8.83
C ILE A 100 -15.90 -1.90 7.92
N PRO A 101 -17.22 -1.94 8.18
CA PRO A 101 -18.12 -2.91 7.54
C PRO A 101 -18.05 -2.96 6.00
N THR A 102 -17.97 -1.79 5.35
CA THR A 102 -17.89 -1.67 3.89
C THR A 102 -16.54 -2.18 3.36
N ILE A 103 -15.44 -1.82 4.02
CA ILE A 103 -14.09 -2.30 3.68
C ILE A 103 -13.99 -3.79 3.94
N LYS A 104 -14.42 -4.26 5.11
CA LYS A 104 -14.44 -5.68 5.47
C LYS A 104 -15.19 -6.50 4.44
N LYS A 105 -16.36 -6.04 4.01
CA LYS A 105 -17.14 -6.67 2.93
C LYS A 105 -16.38 -6.68 1.61
N PHE A 106 -15.69 -5.60 1.26
CA PHE A 106 -14.85 -5.52 0.06
C PHE A 106 -13.63 -6.45 0.12
N LEU A 107 -13.10 -6.75 1.31
CA LEU A 107 -11.97 -7.66 1.48
C LEU A 107 -12.38 -9.15 1.45
N GLN A 108 -13.68 -9.47 1.49
CA GLN A 108 -14.15 -10.86 1.40
C GLN A 108 -14.13 -11.40 -0.04
N PRO A 109 -14.05 -12.73 -0.21
CA PRO A 109 -14.23 -13.37 -1.52
C PRO A 109 -15.54 -12.97 -2.20
N GLY A 110 -15.52 -12.89 -3.52
CA GLY A 110 -16.69 -12.50 -4.33
C GLY A 110 -16.94 -11.00 -4.42
N SER A 111 -16.10 -10.18 -3.79
CA SER A 111 -16.11 -8.73 -4.02
C SER A 111 -15.53 -8.35 -5.39
N GLN A 112 -15.57 -7.06 -5.72
CA GLN A 112 -14.93 -6.54 -6.93
C GLN A 112 -13.41 -6.30 -6.77
N ARG A 113 -12.82 -6.60 -5.60
CA ARG A 113 -11.38 -6.49 -5.38
C ARG A 113 -10.66 -7.36 -6.41
N LYS A 114 -9.70 -6.76 -7.12
CA LYS A 114 -8.88 -7.47 -8.10
C LYS A 114 -7.69 -8.13 -7.41
N HIS A 115 -7.24 -9.23 -8.01
CA HIS A 115 -5.98 -9.84 -7.65
C HIS A 115 -4.82 -8.96 -8.14
N PRO A 116 -3.62 -9.11 -7.55
CA PRO A 116 -2.41 -8.51 -8.09
C PRO A 116 -2.23 -8.89 -9.56
N VAL A 117 -1.62 -7.99 -10.33
CA VAL A 117 -1.30 -8.25 -11.73
C VAL A 117 -0.33 -9.43 -11.81
N ARG A 118 -0.68 -10.43 -12.61
CA ARG A 118 0.16 -11.62 -12.82
C ARG A 118 1.07 -11.40 -14.02
N GLU A 119 2.23 -12.06 -14.03
CA GLU A 119 3.20 -11.94 -15.13
C GLU A 119 2.59 -12.29 -16.50
N GLU A 120 1.69 -13.28 -16.53
CA GLU A 120 0.94 -13.70 -17.73
C GLU A 120 0.01 -12.60 -18.30
N ASP A 121 -0.42 -11.65 -17.47
CA ASP A 121 -1.29 -10.55 -17.88
C ASP A 121 -0.50 -9.32 -18.37
N VAL A 122 0.79 -9.23 -18.07
CA VAL A 122 1.64 -8.07 -18.42
C VAL A 122 1.66 -7.84 -19.94
N SER A 123 1.78 -8.91 -20.74
CA SER A 123 1.75 -8.81 -22.21
C SER A 123 0.46 -8.16 -22.72
N LYS A 124 -0.69 -8.47 -22.11
CA LYS A 124 -1.99 -7.89 -22.49
C LYS A 124 -2.06 -6.41 -22.13
N VAL A 125 -1.58 -6.06 -20.93
CA VAL A 125 -1.52 -4.67 -20.46
C VAL A 125 -0.62 -3.84 -21.39
N MET A 126 0.57 -4.33 -21.69
CA MET A 126 1.52 -3.62 -22.56
C MET A 126 0.94 -3.36 -23.95
N LYS A 127 0.26 -4.34 -24.57
CA LYS A 127 -0.40 -4.16 -25.88
C LYS A 127 -1.51 -3.10 -25.93
N ILE A 128 -2.09 -2.75 -24.79
CA ILE A 128 -3.18 -1.76 -24.72
C ILE A 128 -2.61 -0.35 -24.59
N PHE A 129 -1.53 -0.18 -23.82
CA PHE A 129 -0.99 1.13 -23.45
C PHE A 129 0.28 1.52 -24.23
N TYR A 130 0.90 0.60 -24.96
CA TYR A 130 2.08 0.77 -25.80
C TYR A 130 1.89 0.09 -27.16
#